data_AF-A0A672YQJ4-F1
#
_entry.id   AF-A0A672YQJ4-F1
#
_cell.length_a   1.000
_cell.length_b   1.000
_cell.length_c   1.000
_cell.angle_alpha   90.00
_cell.angle_beta   90.00
_cell.angle_gamma   90.00
#
_symmetry.space_group_name_H-M   'P 1'
#
loop_
_entity.id
_entity.type
_entity.pdbx_description
1 polymer ?
#
loop_
_entity_poly.entity_id
_entity_poly.type
_entity_poly.pdbx_seq_one_letter_code
_entity_poly.pdbx_strand_id
1 'polypeptide(L)'
;HNKHQIICYSSMQAKQKSLLERVDALDEECEELQRQLGEKEERQTELHNQLQQMSEEKEQQQAKLTQQQEKQTLETRIAELKNNVAELKEHVHACKDRERLLVAFPELSPLSQAQPQSTGNVILDMEQQLQANCLRIQVLEQENTALQSSLVKLKERAQYDASKVGHVIEIELEATGGESGLESAGSKDSVSTATSPSSIQIHLKTLHLSTGSAAAKGRTKAHTSSFLFHSRGLNQRKK
;
A
#
# COMPACT_ATOMS: atom_id res chain seq x y z
N HIS A 1 -7.15 -97.04 74.41
CA HIS A 1 -7.98 -95.81 74.50
C HIS A 1 -7.13 -94.56 74.74
N ASN A 2 -6.35 -94.48 75.83
CA ASN A 2 -5.55 -93.30 76.18
C ASN A 2 -4.49 -92.86 75.13
N LYS A 3 -3.76 -93.80 74.51
CA LYS A 3 -2.76 -93.49 73.45
C LYS A 3 -3.35 -92.81 72.21
N HIS A 4 -4.52 -93.26 71.73
CA HIS A 4 -5.16 -92.66 70.55
C HIS A 4 -5.63 -91.22 70.82
N GLN A 5 -6.09 -90.94 72.04
CA GLN A 5 -6.50 -89.60 72.45
C GLN A 5 -5.30 -88.63 72.48
N ILE A 6 -4.16 -89.08 73.00
CA ILE A 6 -2.91 -88.29 73.01
C ILE A 6 -2.43 -87.98 71.59
N ILE A 7 -2.44 -88.97 70.68
CA ILE A 7 -2.03 -88.78 69.28
C ILE A 7 -2.96 -87.80 68.56
N CYS A 8 -4.28 -87.93 68.77
CA CYS A 8 -5.27 -87.02 68.19
C CYS A 8 -5.09 -85.58 68.68
N TYR A 9 -4.89 -85.39 69.99
CA TYR A 9 -4.61 -84.08 70.59
C TYR A 9 -3.32 -83.46 70.03
N SER A 10 -2.24 -84.24 69.95
CA SER A 10 -0.96 -83.78 69.40
C SER A 10 -1.06 -83.40 67.91
N SER A 11 -1.79 -84.19 67.09
CA SER A 11 -2.02 -83.86 65.69
C SER A 11 -2.87 -82.60 65.51
N MET A 12 -3.89 -82.41 66.34
CA MET A 12 -4.70 -81.19 66.34
C MET A 12 -3.86 -79.96 66.67
N GLN A 13 -3.02 -80.05 67.72
CA GLN A 13 -2.12 -78.96 68.12
C GLN A 13 -1.12 -78.62 67.02
N ALA A 14 -0.54 -79.63 66.35
CA ALA A 14 0.37 -79.41 65.23
C ALA A 14 -0.31 -78.71 64.04
N LYS A 15 -1.56 -79.09 63.71
CA LYS A 15 -2.34 -78.43 62.66
C LYS A 15 -2.68 -76.99 63.02
N GLN A 16 -3.08 -76.74 64.27
CA GLN A 16 -3.35 -75.37 64.74
C GLN A 16 -2.10 -74.50 64.63
N LYS A 17 -0.93 -75.02 65.04
CA LYS A 17 0.34 -74.31 64.92
C LYS A 17 0.70 -74.03 63.45
N SER A 18 0.59 -75.03 62.59
CA SER A 18 0.88 -74.87 61.15
C SER A 18 -0.08 -73.89 60.46
N LEU A 19 -1.35 -73.85 60.87
CA LEU A 19 -2.31 -72.86 60.37
C LEU A 19 -1.95 -71.45 60.84
N LEU A 20 -1.55 -71.29 62.10
CA LEU A 20 -1.12 -70.01 62.64
C LEU A 20 0.10 -69.48 61.88
N GLU A 21 1.14 -70.30 61.73
CA GLU A 21 2.34 -69.96 60.95
C GLU A 21 2.00 -69.57 59.50
N ARG A 22 0.99 -70.21 58.90
CA ARG A 22 0.53 -69.85 57.55
C ARG A 22 -0.22 -68.53 57.51
N VAL A 23 -1.01 -68.20 58.54
CA VAL A 23 -1.71 -66.90 58.63
C VAL A 23 -0.67 -65.79 58.79
N ASP A 24 0.29 -65.95 59.71
CA ASP A 24 1.36 -64.99 59.92
C ASP A 24 2.15 -64.73 58.61
N ALA A 25 2.49 -65.78 57.86
CA ALA A 25 3.18 -65.65 56.57
C ALA A 25 2.33 -64.94 55.49
N LEU A 26 1.00 -65.13 55.49
CA LEU A 26 0.10 -64.42 54.57
C LEU A 26 -0.05 -62.95 54.95
N ASP A 27 -0.06 -62.63 56.25
CA ASP A 27 -0.10 -61.25 56.73
C ASP A 27 1.17 -60.50 56.30
N GLU A 28 2.35 -61.13 56.46
CA GLU A 28 3.63 -60.59 55.96
C GLU A 28 3.61 -60.36 54.44
N GLU A 29 3.07 -61.30 53.65
CA GLU A 29 2.94 -61.15 52.20
C GLU A 29 1.99 -59.99 51.83
N CYS A 30 0.89 -59.82 52.57
CA CYS A 30 -0.05 -58.72 52.36
C CYS A 30 0.58 -57.36 52.66
N GLU A 31 1.32 -57.24 53.77
CA GLU A 31 2.05 -56.01 54.12
C GLU A 31 3.10 -55.67 53.05
N GLU A 32 3.83 -56.67 52.57
CA GLU A 32 4.84 -56.50 51.52
C GLU A 32 4.22 -56.04 50.20
N LEU A 33 3.12 -56.67 49.78
CA LEU A 33 2.39 -56.27 48.57
C LEU A 33 1.82 -54.86 48.69
N GLN A 34 1.30 -54.50 49.86
CA GLN A 34 0.77 -53.15 50.12
C GLN A 34 1.88 -52.11 50.06
N ARG A 35 3.06 -52.40 50.61
CA ARG A 35 4.25 -51.54 50.51
C ARG A 35 4.67 -51.36 49.06
N GLN A 36 4.80 -52.45 48.30
CA GLN A 36 5.17 -52.38 46.88
C GLN A 36 4.15 -51.64 46.02
N LEU A 37 2.86 -51.78 46.33
CA LEU A 37 1.80 -51.03 45.66
C LEU A 37 1.98 -49.53 45.90
N GLY A 38 2.16 -49.12 47.15
CA GLY A 38 2.39 -47.71 47.51
C GLY A 38 3.62 -47.12 46.80
N GLU A 39 4.74 -47.85 46.77
CA GLU A 39 5.93 -47.39 46.05
C GLU A 39 5.71 -47.29 44.52
N LYS A 40 4.87 -48.15 43.94
CA LYS A 40 4.54 -48.08 42.50
C LYS A 40 3.61 -46.91 42.21
N GLU A 41 2.62 -46.67 43.06
CA GLU A 41 1.71 -45.53 42.96
C GLU A 41 2.49 -44.21 43.07
N GLU A 42 3.41 -44.09 44.03
CA GLU A 42 4.27 -42.92 44.18
C GLU A 42 5.12 -42.68 42.91
N ARG A 43 5.84 -43.71 42.43
CA ARG A 43 6.62 -43.61 41.17
C ARG A 43 5.75 -43.25 39.97
N GLN A 44 4.52 -43.77 39.92
CA GLN A 44 3.57 -43.44 38.86
C GLN A 44 3.19 -41.95 38.91
N THR A 45 2.90 -41.40 40.10
CA THR A 45 2.61 -39.97 40.25
C THR A 45 3.80 -39.10 39.90
N GLU A 46 5.02 -39.51 40.28
CA GLU A 46 6.24 -38.78 39.94
C GLU A 46 6.47 -38.73 38.42
N LEU A 47 6.37 -39.87 37.75
CA LEU A 47 6.50 -39.94 36.29
C LEU A 47 5.43 -39.11 35.58
N HIS A 48 4.19 -39.12 36.08
CA HIS A 48 3.12 -38.31 35.53
C HIS A 48 3.43 -36.80 35.63
N ASN A 49 3.92 -36.35 36.80
CA ASN A 49 4.30 -34.95 37.01
C ASN A 49 5.47 -34.56 36.09
N GLN A 50 6.48 -35.43 35.94
CA GLN A 50 7.60 -35.18 35.02
C GLN A 50 7.14 -35.08 33.56
N LEU A 51 6.23 -35.96 33.13
CA LEU A 51 5.66 -35.89 31.77
C LEU A 51 4.85 -34.61 31.55
N GLN A 52 4.07 -34.19 32.56
CA GLN A 52 3.34 -32.95 32.50
C GLN A 52 4.28 -31.75 32.35
N GLN A 53 5.31 -31.66 33.20
CA GLN A 53 6.30 -30.58 33.12
C GLN A 53 7.00 -30.55 31.75
N MET A 54 7.46 -31.70 31.25
CA MET A 54 8.10 -31.79 29.93
C MET A 54 7.15 -31.38 28.80
N SER A 55 5.86 -31.70 28.93
CA SER A 55 4.84 -31.27 27.96
C SER A 55 4.65 -29.75 27.96
N GLU A 56 4.55 -29.15 29.15
CA GLU A 56 4.42 -27.69 29.31
C GLU A 56 5.67 -26.95 28.79
N GLU A 57 6.87 -27.44 29.11
CA GLU A 57 8.12 -26.87 28.61
C GLU A 57 8.21 -26.96 27.08
N LYS A 58 7.80 -28.09 26.50
CA LYS A 58 7.74 -28.27 25.04
C LYS A 58 6.77 -27.28 24.41
N GLU A 59 5.58 -27.09 24.98
CA GLU A 59 4.59 -26.13 24.47
C GLU A 59 5.13 -24.71 24.53
N GLN A 60 5.76 -24.32 25.64
CA GLN A 60 6.38 -23.01 25.79
C GLN A 60 7.51 -22.78 24.78
N GLN A 61 8.37 -23.77 24.55
CA GLN A 61 9.44 -23.67 23.56
C GLN A 61 8.88 -23.57 22.14
N GLN A 62 7.85 -24.36 21.82
CA GLN A 62 7.19 -24.30 20.52
C GLN A 62 6.54 -22.93 20.28
N ALA A 63 5.85 -22.38 21.27
CA ALA A 63 5.24 -21.05 21.17
C ALA A 63 6.29 -19.96 20.94
N LYS A 64 7.42 -19.99 21.65
CA LYS A 64 8.55 -19.06 21.46
C LYS A 64 9.14 -19.15 20.06
N LEU A 65 9.32 -20.37 19.55
CA LEU A 65 9.87 -20.60 18.21
C LEU A 65 8.94 -20.06 17.12
N THR A 66 7.64 -20.34 17.21
CA THR A 66 6.63 -19.81 16.29
C THR A 66 6.61 -18.27 16.33
N GLN A 67 6.61 -17.68 17.53
CA GLN A 67 6.65 -16.22 17.69
C GLN A 67 7.90 -15.60 17.07
N GLN A 68 9.07 -16.24 17.21
CA GLN A 68 10.32 -15.76 16.62
C GLN A 68 10.28 -15.82 15.09
N GLN A 69 9.73 -16.90 14.52
CA GLN A 69 9.57 -17.05 13.07
C GLN A 69 8.62 -15.99 12.48
N GLU A 70 7.49 -15.74 13.15
CA GLU A 70 6.55 -14.68 12.76
C GLU A 70 7.22 -13.31 12.81
N LYS A 71 7.98 -13.01 13.88
CA LYS A 71 8.73 -11.77 14.02
C LYS A 71 9.71 -11.56 12.85
N GLN A 72 10.51 -12.57 12.51
CA GLN A 72 11.45 -12.49 11.37
C GLN A 72 10.74 -12.26 10.04
N THR A 73 9.59 -12.91 9.85
CA THR A 73 8.77 -12.75 8.65
C THR A 73 8.23 -11.32 8.54
N LEU A 74 7.75 -10.75 9.66
CA LEU A 74 7.28 -9.37 9.71
C LEU A 74 8.41 -8.37 9.50
N GLU A 75 9.58 -8.58 10.10
CA GLU A 75 10.76 -7.73 9.91
C GLU A 75 11.18 -7.70 8.43
N THR A 76 11.18 -8.85 7.75
CA THR A 76 11.47 -8.93 6.31
C THR A 76 10.46 -8.14 5.48
N ARG A 77 9.16 -8.32 5.74
CA ARG A 77 8.10 -7.55 5.05
C ARG A 77 8.19 -6.05 5.29
N ILE A 78 8.54 -5.64 6.52
CA ILE A 78 8.74 -4.23 6.85
C ILE A 78 9.92 -3.66 6.05
N ALA A 79 11.02 -4.40 5.91
CA ALA A 79 12.17 -3.97 5.11
C ALA A 79 11.81 -3.83 3.62
N GLU A 80 11.09 -4.80 3.06
CA GLU A 80 10.60 -4.75 1.67
C GLU A 80 9.67 -3.54 1.43
N LEU A 81 8.70 -3.32 2.32
CA LEU A 81 7.80 -2.17 2.23
C LEU A 81 8.56 -0.84 2.31
N LYS A 82 9.59 -0.74 3.17
CA LYS A 82 10.44 0.46 3.25
C LYS A 82 11.17 0.72 1.93
N ASN A 83 11.70 -0.33 1.30
CA ASN A 83 12.35 -0.20 0.00
C ASN A 83 11.36 0.24 -1.08
N ASN A 84 10.18 -0.39 -1.17
CA ASN A 84 9.15 -0.01 -2.13
C ASN A 84 8.70 1.45 -1.95
N VAL A 85 8.57 1.92 -0.71
CA VAL A 85 8.24 3.32 -0.43
C VAL A 85 9.36 4.26 -0.88
N ALA A 86 10.63 3.88 -0.72
CA ALA A 86 11.76 4.67 -1.21
C ALA A 86 11.77 4.75 -2.75
N GLU A 87 11.59 3.61 -3.44
CA GLU A 87 11.52 3.54 -4.91
C GLU A 87 10.34 4.37 -5.45
N LEU A 88 9.15 4.24 -4.85
CA LEU A 88 7.99 5.03 -5.25
C LEU A 88 8.20 6.53 -5.05
N LYS A 89 8.87 6.94 -3.96
CA LYS A 89 9.23 8.35 -3.75
C LYS A 89 10.16 8.84 -4.85
N GLU A 90 11.16 8.06 -5.23
CA GLU A 90 12.07 8.39 -6.33
C GLU A 90 11.32 8.52 -7.67
N HIS A 91 10.42 7.59 -7.98
CA HIS A 91 9.56 7.68 -9.17
C HIS A 91 8.68 8.93 -9.17
N VAL A 92 8.10 9.30 -8.02
CA VAL A 92 7.31 10.54 -7.90
C VAL A 92 8.18 11.77 -8.14
N HIS A 93 9.41 11.79 -7.60
CA HIS A 93 10.36 12.86 -7.88
C HIS A 93 10.73 12.92 -9.35
N ALA A 94 11.08 11.80 -9.98
CA ALA A 94 11.39 11.73 -11.40
C ALA A 94 10.22 12.21 -12.28
N CYS A 95 8.98 11.85 -11.94
CA CYS A 95 7.79 12.32 -12.63
C CYS A 95 7.59 13.83 -12.49
N LYS A 96 7.76 14.38 -11.28
CA LYS A 96 7.69 15.84 -11.03
C LYS A 96 8.78 16.58 -11.78
N ASP A 97 9.98 16.03 -11.85
CA ASP A 97 11.11 16.63 -12.56
C ASP A 97 10.85 16.65 -14.07
N ARG A 98 10.32 15.53 -14.60
CA ARG A 98 9.87 15.44 -16.00
C ARG A 98 8.77 16.45 -16.31
N GLU A 99 7.78 16.60 -15.41
CA GLU A 99 6.71 17.58 -15.56
C GLU A 99 7.26 19.01 -15.60
N ARG A 100 8.13 19.39 -14.64
CA ARG A 100 8.78 20.70 -14.66
C ARG A 100 9.55 20.94 -15.97
N LEU A 101 10.24 19.92 -16.46
CA LEU A 101 10.96 19.99 -17.73
C LEU A 101 10.00 20.20 -18.92
N LEU A 102 8.90 19.46 -18.98
CA LEU A 102 7.91 19.61 -20.05
C LEU A 102 7.18 20.95 -20.03
N VAL A 103 6.97 21.53 -18.85
CA VAL A 103 6.40 22.89 -18.72
C VAL A 103 7.40 23.93 -19.25
N ALA A 104 8.69 23.78 -18.95
CA ALA A 104 9.73 24.69 -19.44
C ALA A 104 10.01 24.52 -20.94
N PHE A 105 9.88 23.30 -21.45
CA PHE A 105 10.17 22.92 -22.83
C PHE A 105 9.01 22.11 -23.43
N PRO A 106 7.87 22.76 -23.78
CA PRO A 106 6.70 22.08 -24.32
C PRO A 106 7.01 21.26 -25.58
N GLU A 107 8.01 21.66 -26.37
CA GLU A 107 8.49 20.97 -27.58
C GLU A 107 9.06 19.56 -27.32
N LEU A 108 9.46 19.25 -26.08
CA LEU A 108 9.89 17.90 -25.70
C LEU A 108 8.70 16.94 -25.49
N SER A 109 7.48 17.47 -25.46
CA SER A 109 6.30 16.61 -25.36
C SER A 109 6.13 15.80 -26.65
N PRO A 110 5.78 14.50 -26.56
CA PRO A 110 5.51 13.68 -27.75
C PRO A 110 4.39 14.26 -28.64
N LEU A 111 3.49 15.05 -28.05
CA LEU A 111 2.40 15.72 -28.75
C LEU A 111 2.92 16.85 -29.65
N SER A 112 4.00 17.51 -29.25
CA SER A 112 4.62 18.63 -29.97
C SER A 112 5.42 18.17 -31.19
N GLN A 113 5.81 16.90 -31.22
CA GLN A 113 6.46 16.26 -32.37
C GLN A 113 5.46 15.73 -33.41
N ALA A 114 4.17 15.73 -33.10
CA ALA A 114 3.15 15.44 -34.10
C ALA A 114 3.01 16.67 -35.03
N GLN A 115 3.44 16.52 -36.29
CA GLN A 115 2.93 17.38 -37.36
C GLN A 115 1.39 17.42 -37.28
N PRO A 116 0.72 18.52 -37.71
CA PRO A 116 -0.72 18.50 -37.87
C PRO A 116 -1.08 17.27 -38.70
N GLN A 117 -1.80 16.34 -38.05
CA GLN A 117 -2.15 15.04 -38.60
C GLN A 117 -3.10 15.29 -39.77
N SER A 118 -2.57 15.44 -40.98
CA SER A 118 -3.41 15.39 -42.18
C SER A 118 -3.72 13.94 -42.44
N THR A 119 -5.00 13.60 -42.43
CA THR A 119 -5.51 12.26 -42.76
C THR A 119 -5.34 11.96 -44.27
N GLY A 120 -4.86 12.93 -45.06
CA GLY A 120 -4.79 12.87 -46.53
C GLY A 120 -6.13 13.17 -47.21
N ASN A 121 -7.20 13.36 -46.43
CA ASN A 121 -8.50 13.82 -46.90
C ASN A 121 -8.75 15.25 -46.41
N VAL A 122 -8.55 16.20 -47.32
CA VAL A 122 -8.64 17.64 -47.01
C VAL A 122 -10.00 18.04 -46.43
N ILE A 123 -11.10 17.42 -46.87
CA ILE A 123 -12.44 17.77 -46.37
C ILE A 123 -12.58 17.35 -44.91
N LEU A 124 -12.18 16.11 -44.59
CA LEU A 124 -12.23 15.59 -43.23
C LEU A 124 -11.30 16.36 -42.29
N ASP A 125 -10.09 16.69 -42.76
CA ASP A 125 -9.12 17.47 -41.98
C ASP A 125 -9.65 18.89 -41.71
N MET A 126 -10.29 19.52 -42.69
CA MET A 126 -10.86 20.86 -42.53
C MET A 126 -12.09 20.85 -41.61
N GLU A 127 -12.90 19.79 -41.62
CA GLU A 127 -14.01 19.61 -40.68
C GLU A 127 -13.51 19.44 -39.24
N GLN A 128 -12.46 18.63 -39.03
CA GLN A 128 -11.82 18.49 -37.73
C GLN A 128 -11.19 19.80 -37.25
N GLN A 129 -10.55 20.55 -38.16
CA GLN A 129 -9.97 21.86 -37.85
C GLN A 129 -11.06 22.88 -37.49
N LEU A 130 -12.18 22.86 -38.20
CA LEU A 130 -13.33 23.72 -37.88
C LEU A 130 -13.88 23.38 -36.49
N GLN A 131 -14.05 22.11 -36.16
CA GLN A 131 -14.51 21.67 -34.84
C GLN A 131 -13.54 22.10 -33.74
N ALA A 132 -12.23 21.94 -33.94
CA ALA A 132 -11.21 22.40 -33.00
C ALA A 132 -11.23 23.92 -32.81
N ASN A 133 -11.41 24.67 -33.89
CA ASN A 133 -11.51 26.13 -33.84
C ASN A 133 -12.78 26.59 -33.12
N CYS A 134 -13.93 25.93 -33.33
CA CYS A 134 -15.16 26.23 -32.60
C CYS A 134 -14.96 26.08 -31.08
N LEU A 135 -14.34 24.99 -30.63
CA LEU A 135 -14.02 24.79 -29.21
C LEU A 135 -13.06 25.86 -28.69
N ARG A 136 -12.04 26.21 -29.48
CA ARG A 136 -11.08 27.25 -29.11
C ARG A 136 -11.75 28.61 -28.95
N ILE A 137 -12.63 28.99 -29.88
CA ILE A 137 -13.39 30.24 -29.80
C ILE A 137 -14.23 30.24 -28.52
N GLN A 138 -14.94 29.15 -28.23
CA GLN A 138 -15.76 29.05 -27.01
C GLN A 138 -14.95 29.24 -25.73
N VAL A 139 -13.77 28.63 -25.62
CA VAL A 139 -12.87 28.81 -24.47
C VAL A 139 -12.41 30.26 -24.36
N LEU A 140 -11.97 30.86 -25.48
CA LEU A 140 -11.51 32.25 -25.49
C LEU A 140 -12.63 33.24 -25.14
N GLU A 141 -13.87 32.98 -25.57
CA GLU A 141 -15.04 33.78 -25.21
C GLU A 141 -15.38 33.66 -23.71
N GLN A 142 -15.29 32.44 -23.15
CA GLN A 142 -15.48 32.21 -21.73
C GLN A 142 -14.43 32.95 -20.89
N GLU A 143 -13.16 32.85 -21.27
CA GLU A 143 -12.06 33.56 -20.60
C GLU A 143 -12.22 35.08 -20.73
N ASN A 144 -12.56 35.60 -21.90
CA ASN A 144 -12.84 37.02 -22.09
C ASN A 144 -13.98 37.50 -21.20
N THR A 145 -15.04 36.72 -21.07
CA THR A 145 -16.18 37.06 -20.20
C THR A 145 -15.76 37.09 -18.72
N ALA A 146 -14.93 36.12 -18.30
CA ALA A 146 -14.38 36.07 -16.94
C ALA A 146 -13.44 37.27 -16.65
N LEU A 147 -12.61 37.65 -17.63
CA LEU A 147 -11.72 38.80 -17.55
C LEU A 147 -12.50 40.12 -17.49
N GLN A 148 -13.50 40.29 -18.35
CA GLN A 148 -14.39 41.46 -18.34
C GLN A 148 -15.10 41.59 -16.99
N SER A 149 -15.64 40.49 -16.46
CA SER A 149 -16.26 40.45 -15.13
C SER A 149 -15.28 40.85 -14.02
N SER A 150 -14.02 40.42 -14.12
CA SER A 150 -12.97 40.78 -13.17
C SER A 150 -12.57 42.26 -13.27
N LEU A 151 -12.50 42.80 -14.49
CA LEU A 151 -12.24 44.23 -14.74
C LEU A 151 -13.35 45.12 -14.20
N VAL A 152 -14.62 44.73 -14.37
CA VAL A 152 -15.76 45.46 -13.81
C VAL A 152 -15.66 45.51 -12.29
N LYS A 153 -15.45 44.37 -11.63
CA LYS A 153 -15.27 44.31 -10.16
C LYS A 153 -14.09 45.16 -9.68
N LEU A 154 -12.99 45.19 -10.42
CA LEU A 154 -11.84 46.01 -10.08
C LEU A 154 -12.15 47.51 -10.22
N LYS A 155 -12.87 47.91 -11.28
CA LYS A 155 -13.33 49.29 -11.47
C LYS A 155 -14.32 49.73 -10.38
N GLU A 156 -15.28 48.88 -10.03
CA GLU A 156 -16.23 49.14 -8.93
C GLU A 156 -15.51 49.33 -7.60
N ARG A 157 -14.53 48.47 -7.29
CA ARG A 157 -13.70 48.62 -6.08
C ARG A 157 -12.90 49.93 -6.13
N ALA A 158 -12.25 50.25 -7.25
CA ALA A 158 -11.50 51.48 -7.40
C ALA A 158 -12.37 52.74 -7.28
N GLN A 159 -13.61 52.72 -7.80
CA GLN A 159 -14.58 53.81 -7.65
C GLN A 159 -15.08 53.93 -6.21
N TYR A 160 -15.39 52.81 -5.56
CA TYR A 160 -15.78 52.77 -4.15
C TYR A 160 -14.67 53.33 -3.24
N ASP A 161 -13.41 52.97 -3.52
CA ASP A 161 -12.24 53.48 -2.80
C ASP A 161 -12.00 54.97 -3.10
N ALA A 162 -12.21 55.43 -4.34
CA ALA A 162 -12.14 56.84 -4.71
C ALA A 162 -13.25 57.70 -4.06
N SER A 163 -14.48 57.17 -3.95
CA SER A 163 -15.57 57.85 -3.23
C SER A 163 -15.34 57.92 -1.72
N LYS A 164 -14.64 56.94 -1.14
CA LYS A 164 -14.21 57.00 0.27
C LYS A 164 -13.13 58.05 0.52
N VAL A 165 -12.21 58.24 -0.42
CA VAL A 165 -11.18 59.29 -0.33
C VAL A 165 -11.76 60.68 -0.63
N GLY A 166 -12.73 60.78 -1.55
CA GLY A 166 -13.44 62.04 -1.84
C GLY A 166 -14.24 62.58 -0.65
N HIS A 167 -14.85 61.70 0.16
CA HIS A 167 -15.53 62.09 1.41
C HIS A 167 -14.57 62.56 2.52
N VAL A 168 -13.27 62.29 2.39
CA VAL A 168 -12.24 62.82 3.30
C VAL A 168 -11.72 64.18 2.80
N ILE A 169 -11.69 64.43 1.48
CA ILE A 169 -11.24 65.72 0.92
C ILE A 169 -12.33 66.80 0.97
N GLU A 170 -13.62 66.42 0.93
CA GLU A 170 -14.73 67.40 1.01
C GLU A 170 -14.90 68.02 2.41
N ILE A 171 -14.22 67.51 3.44
CA ILE A 171 -14.18 68.11 4.79
C ILE A 171 -13.02 69.12 4.94
N GLU A 172 -12.07 69.19 4.01
CA GLU A 172 -10.83 69.95 4.20
C GLU A 172 -10.46 70.86 3.00
N LEU A 173 -11.46 71.50 2.36
CA LEU A 173 -11.21 72.56 1.35
C LEU A 173 -12.31 73.66 1.31
N GLU A 174 -13.07 73.83 2.39
CA GLU A 174 -13.90 75.02 2.66
C GLU A 174 -13.15 75.99 3.61
N ALA A 175 -11.92 76.34 3.25
CA ALA A 175 -11.23 77.49 3.81
C ALA A 175 -10.31 78.07 2.74
N THR A 176 -10.54 79.35 2.42
CA THR A 176 -9.71 80.26 1.61
C THR A 176 -9.86 80.21 0.08
N GLY A 177 -10.84 80.98 -0.41
CA GLY A 177 -10.61 82.20 -1.20
C GLY A 177 -9.95 82.12 -2.59
N GLY A 178 -10.66 82.65 -3.60
CA GLY A 178 -10.06 83.56 -4.58
C GLY A 178 -9.87 83.07 -6.04
N GLU A 179 -10.66 83.68 -6.93
CA GLU A 179 -10.33 84.18 -8.28
C GLU A 179 -9.91 83.28 -9.46
N SER A 180 -10.63 83.51 -10.58
CA SER A 180 -10.22 83.45 -12.01
C SER A 180 -9.83 82.08 -12.58
N GLY A 181 -10.09 81.68 -13.83
CA GLY A 181 -10.62 82.30 -15.04
C GLY A 181 -10.34 81.34 -16.24
N LEU A 182 -11.03 81.58 -17.37
CA LEU A 182 -10.70 81.17 -18.77
C LEU A 182 -10.86 79.68 -19.15
N GLU A 183 -11.77 79.36 -20.08
CA GLU A 183 -11.53 79.02 -21.52
C GLU A 183 -11.02 77.57 -21.72
N SER A 184 -11.19 76.82 -22.82
CA SER A 184 -11.99 76.77 -24.05
C SER A 184 -11.48 75.51 -24.80
N ALA A 185 -12.23 75.02 -25.79
CA ALA A 185 -11.88 74.01 -26.81
C ALA A 185 -11.72 72.55 -26.32
N GLY A 186 -12.24 71.50 -26.99
CA GLY A 186 -12.49 71.28 -28.41
C GLY A 186 -11.43 70.32 -28.98
N SER A 187 -11.84 69.38 -29.86
CA SER A 187 -11.03 68.56 -30.81
C SER A 187 -11.11 67.03 -30.56
N LYS A 188 -11.92 66.29 -31.34
CA LYS A 188 -11.69 65.64 -32.65
C LYS A 188 -10.96 64.28 -32.61
N ASP A 189 -11.66 63.31 -33.19
CA ASP A 189 -11.25 62.16 -34.01
C ASP A 189 -9.77 61.81 -34.14
N SER A 190 -9.46 60.52 -33.96
CA SER A 190 -8.45 59.85 -34.78
C SER A 190 -8.79 58.37 -34.97
N VAL A 191 -9.14 58.04 -36.22
CA VAL A 191 -9.00 56.71 -36.81
C VAL A 191 -7.50 56.47 -37.02
N SER A 192 -7.01 55.29 -36.67
CA SER A 192 -5.70 54.81 -37.12
C SER A 192 -5.81 53.37 -37.59
N THR A 193 -5.76 53.27 -38.91
CA THR A 193 -5.41 52.09 -39.69
C THR A 193 -4.00 51.61 -39.30
N ALA A 194 -3.86 50.32 -39.01
CA ALA A 194 -2.56 49.69 -38.82
C ALA A 194 -2.42 48.47 -39.75
N THR A 195 -1.69 48.77 -40.82
CA THR A 195 -0.95 47.95 -41.78
C THR A 195 -0.37 46.65 -41.22
N SER A 196 -0.65 45.52 -41.90
CA SER A 196 0.01 44.22 -41.73
C SER A 196 1.48 44.24 -42.18
N PRO A 197 2.41 43.55 -41.50
CA PRO A 197 3.72 43.23 -42.06
C PRO A 197 3.85 41.74 -42.43
N SER A 198 4.11 41.55 -43.73
CA SER A 198 5.11 40.69 -44.36
C SER A 198 5.46 39.31 -43.77
N SER A 199 5.27 38.29 -44.60
CA SER A 199 5.58 36.87 -44.40
C SER A 199 7.09 36.60 -44.48
N ILE A 200 7.66 35.94 -43.47
CA ILE A 200 9.04 35.41 -43.48
C ILE A 200 8.99 33.96 -43.98
N GLN A 201 9.57 33.68 -45.15
CA GLN A 201 9.79 32.32 -45.65
C GLN A 201 10.97 31.68 -44.91
N ILE A 202 10.73 30.56 -44.21
CA ILE A 202 11.78 29.71 -43.65
C ILE A 202 11.90 28.47 -44.54
N HIS A 203 13.02 28.37 -45.25
CA HIS A 203 13.38 27.22 -46.09
C HIS A 203 13.93 26.09 -45.19
N LEU A 204 13.18 25.00 -45.03
CA LEU A 204 13.61 23.81 -44.32
C LEU A 204 14.15 22.76 -45.32
N LYS A 205 15.45 22.45 -45.23
CA LYS A 205 16.08 21.28 -45.87
C LYS A 205 15.96 20.08 -44.93
N THR A 206 15.20 19.07 -45.32
CA THR A 206 15.07 17.78 -44.60
C THR A 206 16.27 16.89 -44.93
N LEU A 207 17.06 16.51 -43.93
CA LEU A 207 18.05 15.44 -44.04
C LEU A 207 17.39 14.11 -43.64
N HIS A 208 17.32 13.17 -44.59
CA HIS A 208 16.93 11.79 -44.31
C HIS A 208 18.14 11.02 -43.77
N LEU A 209 18.08 10.59 -42.51
CA LEU A 209 19.00 9.60 -41.95
C LEU A 209 18.32 8.23 -41.95
N SER A 210 18.82 7.36 -42.83
CA SER A 210 18.49 5.95 -42.86
C SER A 210 19.18 5.21 -41.71
N THR A 211 18.43 4.79 -40.69
CA THR A 211 18.92 3.79 -39.73
C THR A 211 18.47 2.42 -40.19
N GLY A 212 19.42 1.68 -40.76
CA GLY A 212 19.26 0.28 -41.16
C GLY A 212 19.00 -0.63 -39.96
N SER A 213 17.98 -1.47 -40.12
CA SER A 213 17.65 -2.59 -39.24
C SER A 213 18.72 -3.67 -39.36
N ALA A 214 19.38 -4.02 -38.26
CA ALA A 214 20.20 -5.21 -38.14
C ALA A 214 19.75 -6.02 -36.91
N ALA A 215 19.03 -7.10 -37.20
CA ALA A 215 18.58 -8.10 -36.25
C ALA A 215 19.76 -8.91 -35.70
N ALA A 216 19.86 -9.04 -34.37
CA ALA A 216 20.72 -10.01 -33.71
C ALA A 216 19.87 -10.98 -32.87
N LYS A 217 19.84 -12.24 -33.34
CA LYS A 217 19.27 -13.42 -32.68
C LYS A 217 20.08 -13.78 -31.43
N GLY A 218 19.45 -13.83 -30.27
CA GLY A 218 19.96 -14.47 -29.06
C GLY A 218 19.01 -15.57 -28.61
N ARG A 219 19.42 -16.83 -28.81
CA ARG A 219 18.68 -18.07 -28.53
C ARG A 219 19.25 -18.68 -27.25
N THR A 220 18.48 -18.78 -26.18
CA THR A 220 18.83 -19.62 -25.01
C THR A 220 17.70 -20.58 -24.68
N LYS A 221 18.12 -21.82 -24.39
CA LYS A 221 17.35 -23.06 -24.36
C LYS A 221 16.64 -23.27 -23.02
N ALA A 222 15.60 -24.08 -23.12
CA ALA A 222 14.77 -24.71 -22.10
C ALA A 222 15.49 -25.26 -20.86
N HIS A 223 14.79 -25.22 -19.73
CA HIS A 223 14.63 -26.38 -18.85
C HIS A 223 13.22 -26.43 -18.26
N THR A 224 12.46 -27.42 -18.71
CA THR A 224 11.23 -27.94 -18.15
C THR A 224 11.56 -28.81 -16.93
N SER A 225 10.84 -28.64 -15.83
CA SER A 225 10.71 -29.67 -14.78
C SER A 225 9.28 -29.74 -14.29
N SER A 226 8.56 -30.70 -14.86
CA SER A 226 7.27 -31.20 -14.38
C SER A 226 7.52 -32.09 -13.17
N PHE A 227 6.84 -31.81 -12.05
CA PHE A 227 6.63 -32.80 -11.00
C PHE A 227 5.13 -33.04 -10.85
N LEU A 228 4.69 -34.10 -11.53
CA LEU A 228 3.51 -34.88 -11.24
C LEU A 228 3.70 -35.61 -9.90
N PHE A 229 2.79 -35.41 -8.95
CA PHE A 229 2.52 -36.42 -7.92
C PHE A 229 1.03 -36.73 -7.86
N HIS A 230 0.78 -38.02 -7.71
CA HIS A 230 -0.46 -38.73 -7.97
C HIS A 230 -1.42 -38.69 -6.80
N SER A 231 -2.71 -38.72 -7.11
CA SER A 231 -3.81 -39.11 -6.24
C SER A 231 -3.71 -40.59 -5.80
N ARG A 232 -4.02 -40.88 -4.53
CA ARG A 232 -4.62 -42.12 -3.96
C ARG A 232 -4.63 -41.95 -2.42
N GLY A 233 -5.66 -42.31 -1.64
CA GLY A 233 -6.87 -43.04 -1.96
C GLY A 233 -7.86 -43.05 -0.77
N LEU A 234 -9.03 -43.58 -1.07
CA LEU A 234 -10.10 -43.93 -0.14
C LEU A 234 -9.60 -44.76 1.05
N ASN A 235 -10.14 -44.47 2.23
CA ASN A 235 -10.47 -45.52 3.20
C ASN A 235 -11.80 -45.18 3.88
N GLN A 236 -12.85 -45.85 3.43
CA GLN A 236 -14.00 -46.14 4.28
C GLN A 236 -13.55 -47.09 5.38
N ARG A 237 -13.90 -46.82 6.63
CA ARG A 237 -13.95 -47.88 7.64
C ARG A 237 -15.22 -47.74 8.46
N LYS A 238 -16.14 -48.67 8.20
CA LYS A 238 -17.22 -49.06 9.10
C LYS A 238 -16.63 -49.44 10.47
N LYS A 239 -17.20 -48.88 11.53
CA LYS A 239 -17.82 -49.63 12.64
C LYS A 239 -18.65 -48.65 13.46
#